data_AF-A0A2V9CIP1-F1
#
_entry.id   AF-A0A2V9CIP1-F1
#
_cell.length_a   1.000
_cell.length_b   1.000
_cell.length_c   1.000
_cell.angle_alpha   90.00
_cell.angle_beta   90.00
_cell.angle_gamma   90.00
#
_symmetry.space_group_name_H-M   'P 1'
#
loop_
_entity.id
_entity.type
_entity.pdbx_description
1 polymer ?
#
loop_
_entity_poly.entity_id
_entity_poly.type
_entity_poly.pdbx_seq_one_letter_code
_entity_poly.pdbx_strand_id
1 'polypeptide(L)'
;MRLEQAYPEIRFRWRSRNWWARLSRMPPECEHLETDGAWMATFIPDTLYLRGKASVRRRPVRPEVSLCLTCLRCEMEKELRHFSGRVIAFEPDSAEFTQYFFLGSGEFSAAGLQPEVANAISRRLDQPMDACASCDRPATWLWFPRDEVPSLDDVSRIAMARAETLCSVHGSQKLLESFARTPDANLFYVNVPYGESGAYVWI
;
A
#
# COMPACT_ATOMS: atom_id res chain seq x y z
N MET A 1 -10.96 14.41 -11.11
CA MET A 1 -11.72 13.40 -11.91
C MET A 1 -13.04 13.09 -11.19
N ARG A 2 -14.12 12.68 -11.89
CA ARG A 2 -15.36 12.27 -11.21
C ARG A 2 -15.20 10.88 -10.59
N LEU A 3 -15.95 10.61 -9.52
CA LEU A 3 -15.85 9.37 -8.74
C LEU A 3 -16.14 8.11 -9.58
N GLU A 4 -17.21 8.13 -10.36
CA GLU A 4 -17.65 7.01 -11.20
C GLU A 4 -16.70 6.77 -12.38
N GLN A 5 -15.97 7.81 -12.81
CA GLN A 5 -14.93 7.67 -13.83
C GLN A 5 -13.66 7.07 -13.24
N ALA A 6 -13.35 7.40 -11.99
CA ALA A 6 -12.19 6.89 -11.27
C ALA A 6 -12.36 5.41 -10.88
N TYR A 7 -13.58 5.03 -10.48
CA TYR A 7 -13.90 3.71 -9.93
C TYR A 7 -15.20 3.17 -10.56
N PRO A 8 -15.18 2.76 -11.83
CA PRO A 8 -16.40 2.37 -12.56
C PRO A 8 -17.04 1.08 -12.04
N GLU A 9 -16.27 0.23 -11.37
CA GLU A 9 -16.72 -1.06 -10.83
C GLU A 9 -17.16 -0.97 -9.37
N ILE A 10 -16.99 0.20 -8.73
CA ILE A 10 -17.33 0.40 -7.33
C ILE A 10 -18.62 1.19 -7.22
N ARG A 11 -19.59 0.58 -6.53
CA ARG A 11 -20.80 1.28 -6.11
C ARG A 11 -20.58 1.93 -4.75
N PHE A 12 -21.03 3.17 -4.62
CA PHE A 12 -20.81 3.99 -3.43
C PHE A 12 -22.12 4.35 -2.75
N ARG A 13 -22.11 4.33 -1.41
CA ARG A 13 -23.25 4.68 -0.57
C ARG A 13 -23.69 6.11 -0.86
N TRP A 14 -25.00 6.32 -1.02
CA TRP A 14 -25.52 7.67 -1.24
C TRP A 14 -25.27 8.58 -0.03
N ARG A 15 -25.34 8.02 1.19
CA ARG A 15 -25.14 8.77 2.44
C ARG A 15 -23.73 9.34 2.59
N SER A 16 -22.70 8.63 2.11
CA SER A 16 -21.31 9.10 2.11
C SER A 16 -21.00 10.07 0.95
N ARG A 17 -22.02 10.44 0.16
CA ARG A 17 -21.86 11.29 -1.04
C ARG A 17 -22.72 12.55 -1.01
N ASN A 18 -23.50 12.73 0.04
CA ASN A 18 -24.39 13.87 0.20
C ASN A 18 -23.60 15.16 0.53
N TRP A 19 -24.30 16.29 0.54
CA TRP A 19 -23.70 17.60 0.83
C TRP A 19 -22.94 17.63 2.16
N TRP A 20 -23.50 17.01 3.20
CA TRP A 20 -22.89 16.94 4.53
C TRP A 20 -21.57 16.15 4.53
N ALA A 21 -21.53 15.00 3.88
CA ALA A 21 -20.31 14.19 3.76
C ALA A 21 -19.18 14.97 3.08
N ARG A 22 -19.50 15.77 2.04
CA ARG A 22 -18.53 16.64 1.37
C ARG A 22 -18.01 17.75 2.28
N LEU A 23 -18.90 18.35 3.07
CA LEU A 23 -18.54 19.42 4.01
C LEU A 23 -17.63 18.90 5.13
N SER A 24 -17.90 17.69 5.63
CA SER A 24 -17.10 17.00 6.65
C SER A 24 -15.86 16.29 6.09
N ARG A 25 -15.58 16.41 4.78
CA ARG A 25 -14.47 15.73 4.09
C ARG A 25 -14.45 14.22 4.30
N MET A 26 -15.62 13.60 4.44
CA MET A 26 -15.71 12.15 4.52
C MET A 26 -15.51 11.55 3.12
N PRO A 27 -14.58 10.61 2.95
CA PRO A 27 -14.41 9.91 1.68
C PRO A 27 -15.68 9.11 1.34
N PRO A 28 -16.06 9.01 0.05
CA PRO A 28 -17.13 8.11 -0.36
C PRO A 28 -16.83 6.66 0.03
N GLU A 29 -17.80 6.01 0.65
CA GLU A 29 -17.72 4.62 1.09
C GLU A 29 -18.34 3.68 0.06
N CYS A 30 -17.71 2.53 -0.19
CA CYS A 30 -18.34 1.48 -0.99
C CYS A 30 -19.60 0.93 -0.28
N GLU A 31 -20.59 0.48 -1.06
CA GLU A 31 -21.85 -0.05 -0.52
C GLU A 31 -21.65 -1.25 0.42
N HIS A 32 -20.61 -2.07 0.25
CA HIS A 32 -20.37 -3.25 1.09
C HIS A 32 -20.06 -2.94 2.56
N LEU A 33 -19.62 -1.71 2.88
CA LEU A 33 -19.35 -1.32 4.26
C LEU A 33 -20.63 -1.21 5.12
N GLU A 34 -21.84 -1.33 4.54
CA GLU A 34 -23.06 -1.47 5.35
C GLU A 34 -23.15 -2.85 6.04
N THR A 35 -22.61 -3.89 5.39
CA THR A 35 -22.72 -5.28 5.84
C THR A 35 -21.40 -5.83 6.38
N ASP A 36 -20.28 -5.41 5.78
CA ASP A 36 -18.92 -5.88 6.08
C ASP A 36 -18.11 -4.80 6.80
N GLY A 37 -18.65 -4.26 7.91
CA GLY A 37 -18.04 -3.15 8.65
C GLY A 37 -16.80 -3.51 9.49
N ALA A 38 -16.41 -4.79 9.54
CA ALA A 38 -15.28 -5.26 10.32
C ALA A 38 -13.92 -4.84 9.73
N TRP A 39 -13.88 -4.59 8.42
CA TRP A 39 -12.64 -4.25 7.70
C TRP A 39 -12.86 -3.07 6.76
N MET A 40 -12.00 -2.05 6.86
CA MET A 40 -12.08 -0.87 6.00
C MET A 40 -10.70 -0.31 5.72
N ALA A 41 -10.52 0.22 4.50
CA ALA A 41 -9.35 1.01 4.15
C ALA A 41 -9.72 2.30 3.41
N THR A 42 -9.09 3.44 3.73
CA THR A 42 -9.12 4.60 2.83
C THR A 42 -8.05 4.43 1.76
N PHE A 43 -8.50 4.25 0.53
CA PHE A 43 -7.67 4.14 -0.64
C PHE A 43 -7.34 5.51 -1.22
N ILE A 44 -6.05 5.82 -1.30
CA ILE A 44 -5.51 7.10 -1.75
C ILE A 44 -4.49 6.90 -2.89
N PRO A 45 -4.91 6.44 -4.07
CA PRO A 45 -3.99 5.92 -5.08
C PRO A 45 -3.03 6.98 -5.67
N ASP A 46 -3.43 8.25 -5.66
CA ASP A 46 -2.69 9.32 -6.34
C ASP A 46 -2.21 10.44 -5.42
N THR A 47 -2.41 10.29 -4.11
CA THR A 47 -1.98 11.25 -3.09
C THR A 47 -1.18 10.52 -2.02
N LEU A 48 -0.09 11.11 -1.56
CA LEU A 48 0.62 10.65 -0.36
C LEU A 48 0.48 11.70 0.73
N TYR A 49 0.05 11.26 1.92
CA TYR A 49 0.00 12.09 3.12
C TYR A 49 1.16 11.76 4.04
N LEU A 50 2.09 12.69 4.22
CA LEU A 50 3.18 12.55 5.19
C LEU A 50 3.17 13.75 6.13
N ARG A 51 3.13 13.49 7.45
CA ARG A 51 3.17 14.54 8.49
C ARG A 51 2.18 15.69 8.25
N GLY A 52 0.95 15.34 7.85
CA GLY A 52 -0.13 16.29 7.56
C GLY A 52 0.00 17.04 6.22
N LYS A 53 1.00 16.73 5.39
CA LYS A 53 1.17 17.33 4.06
C LYS A 53 0.75 16.35 2.97
N ALA A 54 -0.13 16.80 2.08
CA ALA A 54 -0.53 16.08 0.88
C ALA A 54 0.46 16.34 -0.27
N SER A 55 0.87 15.29 -0.97
CA SER A 55 1.66 15.37 -2.20
C SER A 55 1.01 14.55 -3.30
N VAL A 56 0.82 15.15 -4.47
CA VAL A 56 0.17 14.53 -5.64
C VAL A 56 1.19 13.68 -6.41
N ARG A 57 0.84 12.42 -6.66
CA ARG A 57 1.69 11.42 -7.35
C ARG A 57 1.31 11.19 -8.81
N ARG A 58 0.03 11.36 -9.15
CA ARG A 58 -0.44 11.25 -10.54
C ARG A 58 -1.40 12.37 -10.89
N ARG A 59 -1.48 12.68 -12.19
CA ARG A 59 -2.48 13.60 -12.76
C ARG A 59 -3.18 12.90 -13.92
N PRO A 60 -4.52 12.93 -13.98
CA PRO A 60 -5.44 13.54 -13.01
C PRO A 60 -5.49 12.77 -11.67
N VAL A 61 -5.74 13.49 -10.58
CA VAL A 61 -5.90 12.88 -9.24
C VAL A 61 -7.24 12.14 -9.15
N ARG A 62 -7.20 10.86 -8.80
CA ARG A 62 -8.37 10.08 -8.38
C ARG A 62 -8.87 10.51 -7.01
N PRO A 63 -10.19 10.60 -6.80
CA PRO A 63 -10.76 10.86 -5.47
C PRO A 63 -10.38 9.77 -4.47
N GLU A 64 -10.21 10.15 -3.21
CA GLU A 64 -10.00 9.22 -2.10
C GLU A 64 -11.32 8.54 -1.73
N VAL A 65 -11.27 7.25 -1.38
CA VAL A 65 -12.46 6.43 -1.13
C VAL A 65 -12.24 5.45 0.00
N SER A 66 -13.29 5.14 0.77
CA SER A 66 -13.26 4.10 1.79
C SER A 66 -13.85 2.81 1.24
N LEU A 67 -13.05 1.75 1.26
CA LEU A 67 -13.35 0.47 0.62
C LEU A 67 -13.33 -0.66 1.66
N CYS A 68 -14.20 -1.66 1.47
CA CYS A 68 -14.04 -2.96 2.12
C CYS A 68 -12.84 -3.70 1.50
N LEU A 69 -12.43 -4.81 2.12
CA LEU A 69 -11.26 -5.59 1.69
C LEU A 69 -11.38 -6.04 0.23
N THR A 70 -12.54 -6.56 -0.16
CA THR A 70 -12.78 -7.05 -1.53
C THR A 70 -12.61 -5.92 -2.55
N CYS A 71 -13.24 -4.77 -2.31
CA CYS A 71 -13.13 -3.62 -3.20
C CYS A 71 -11.70 -3.07 -3.27
N LEU A 72 -11.00 -2.98 -2.13
CA LEU A 72 -9.60 -2.54 -2.13
C LEU A 72 -8.73 -3.48 -2.96
N ARG A 73 -8.87 -4.80 -2.76
CA ARG A 73 -8.09 -5.81 -3.50
C ARG A 73 -8.28 -5.65 -4.99
N CYS A 74 -9.53 -5.51 -5.46
CA CYS A 74 -9.83 -5.29 -6.87
C CYS A 74 -9.17 -4.01 -7.41
N GLU A 75 -9.22 -2.90 -6.68
CA GLU A 75 -8.64 -1.64 -7.13
C GLU A 75 -7.10 -1.66 -7.12
N MET A 76 -6.48 -2.21 -6.08
CA MET A 76 -5.03 -2.30 -6.00
C MET A 76 -4.45 -3.28 -7.03
N GLU A 77 -5.10 -4.42 -7.27
CA GLU A 77 -4.64 -5.45 -8.21
C GLU A 77 -4.45 -4.91 -9.63
N LYS A 78 -5.30 -3.96 -10.05
CA LYS A 78 -5.22 -3.28 -11.36
C LYS A 78 -3.87 -2.59 -11.57
N GLU A 79 -3.24 -2.08 -10.51
CA GLU A 79 -1.98 -1.35 -10.62
C GLU A 79 -0.78 -2.19 -10.17
N LEU A 80 -0.90 -2.93 -9.08
CA LEU A 80 0.21 -3.67 -8.50
C LEU A 80 0.83 -4.68 -9.46
N ARG A 81 0.00 -5.41 -10.21
CA ARG A 81 0.47 -6.43 -11.17
C ARG A 81 1.23 -5.85 -12.35
N HIS A 82 0.90 -4.62 -12.72
CA HIS A 82 1.47 -3.92 -13.88
C HIS A 82 2.61 -2.97 -13.51
N PHE A 83 2.90 -2.80 -12.21
CA PHE A 83 4.01 -1.97 -11.78
C PHE A 83 5.34 -2.63 -12.16
N SER A 84 6.09 -1.96 -13.05
CA SER A 84 7.38 -2.42 -13.55
C SER A 84 8.56 -2.01 -12.66
N GLY A 85 8.34 -1.11 -11.72
CA GLY A 85 9.38 -0.64 -10.80
C GLY A 85 9.74 -1.66 -9.73
N ARG A 86 10.74 -1.33 -8.92
CA ARG A 86 11.21 -2.18 -7.82
C ARG A 86 10.44 -1.90 -6.53
N VAL A 87 10.06 -2.95 -5.83
CA VAL A 87 9.30 -2.87 -4.59
C VAL A 87 10.00 -3.64 -3.50
N ILE A 88 10.23 -3.01 -2.36
CA ILE A 88 10.36 -3.72 -1.09
C ILE A 88 9.00 -3.72 -0.42
N ALA A 89 8.53 -4.86 0.04
CA ALA A 89 7.29 -4.95 0.80
C ALA A 89 7.57 -5.64 2.13
N PHE A 90 7.30 -4.92 3.22
CA PHE A 90 7.32 -5.51 4.55
C PHE A 90 5.91 -5.96 4.91
N GLU A 91 5.75 -7.21 5.34
CA GLU A 91 4.46 -7.74 5.73
C GLU A 91 3.81 -6.85 6.82
N PRO A 92 2.56 -6.38 6.61
CA PRO A 92 1.90 -5.50 7.57
C PRO A 92 1.72 -6.16 8.93
N ASP A 93 1.74 -5.35 9.99
CA ASP A 93 1.51 -5.82 11.35
C ASP A 93 0.07 -6.34 11.51
N SER A 94 -0.14 -7.56 12.01
CA SER A 94 -1.49 -8.04 12.28
C SER A 94 -2.10 -7.43 13.55
N ALA A 95 -1.27 -6.85 14.44
CA ALA A 95 -1.73 -6.37 15.74
C ALA A 95 -2.31 -4.95 15.65
N GLU A 96 -1.54 -3.95 15.20
CA GLU A 96 -2.01 -2.55 15.17
C GLU A 96 -1.19 -1.72 14.17
N PHE A 97 -1.72 -1.48 12.96
CA PHE A 97 -1.21 -0.43 12.07
C PHE A 97 -2.37 0.37 11.52
N THR A 98 -2.17 1.68 11.40
CA THR A 98 -3.21 2.57 10.89
C THR A 98 -2.94 3.03 9.47
N GLN A 99 -1.70 2.95 9.00
CA GLN A 99 -1.29 3.41 7.67
C GLN A 99 -0.34 2.41 7.03
N TYR A 100 -0.48 2.21 5.72
CA TYR A 100 0.40 1.33 4.96
C TYR A 100 0.66 1.92 3.58
N PHE A 101 1.84 2.53 3.44
CA PHE A 101 2.19 3.31 2.28
C PHE A 101 3.32 2.69 1.49
N PHE A 102 3.17 2.71 0.17
CA PHE A 102 4.30 2.78 -0.73
C PHE A 102 4.93 4.17 -0.66
N LEU A 103 6.23 4.19 -0.38
CA LEU A 103 7.07 5.37 -0.36
C LEU A 103 8.21 5.22 -1.37
N GLY A 104 8.44 6.23 -2.20
CA GLY A 104 9.67 6.31 -2.99
C GLY A 104 10.88 6.57 -2.08
N SER A 105 12.07 6.17 -2.52
CA SER A 105 13.31 6.32 -1.73
C SER A 105 13.57 7.76 -1.27
N GLY A 106 13.25 8.75 -2.12
CA GLY A 106 13.36 10.18 -1.79
C GLY A 106 12.39 10.67 -0.70
N GLU A 107 11.45 9.84 -0.25
CA GLU A 107 10.38 10.23 0.67
C GLU A 107 10.54 9.61 2.06
N PHE A 108 11.50 8.70 2.25
CA PHE A 108 11.75 8.02 3.52
C PHE A 108 11.98 9.00 4.67
N SER A 109 12.78 10.05 4.45
CA SER A 109 13.00 11.09 5.46
C SER A 109 11.73 11.87 5.79
N ALA A 110 10.91 12.21 4.78
CA ALA A 110 9.65 12.92 4.98
C ALA A 110 8.62 12.05 5.71
N ALA A 111 8.67 10.74 5.52
CA ALA A 111 7.86 9.76 6.24
C ALA A 111 8.35 9.55 7.69
N GLY A 112 9.53 10.08 8.04
CA GLY A 112 10.09 10.01 9.38
C GLY A 112 10.86 8.73 9.67
N LEU A 113 11.23 7.97 8.64
CA LEU A 113 12.16 6.86 8.81
C LEU A 113 13.52 7.40 9.30
N GLN A 114 14.11 6.70 10.27
CA GLN A 114 15.47 7.00 10.70
C GLN A 114 16.43 6.86 9.51
N PRO A 115 17.48 7.70 9.41
CA PRO A 115 18.42 7.65 8.29
C PRO A 115 19.01 6.26 8.04
N GLU A 116 19.30 5.51 9.09
CA GLU A 116 19.87 4.17 9.04
C GLU A 116 18.89 3.16 8.45
N VAL A 117 17.60 3.25 8.82
CA VAL A 117 16.50 2.44 8.27
C VAL A 117 16.31 2.76 6.79
N ALA A 118 16.19 4.05 6.44
CA ALA A 118 16.06 4.51 5.06
C ALA A 118 17.23 4.04 4.18
N ASN A 119 18.46 4.08 4.71
CA ASN A 119 19.65 3.59 4.03
C ASN A 119 19.63 2.06 3.87
N ALA A 120 19.20 1.30 4.88
CA ALA A 120 19.10 -0.15 4.79
C ALA A 120 18.08 -0.58 3.72
N ILE A 121 16.90 0.05 3.70
CA ILE A 121 15.88 -0.16 2.66
C ILE A 121 16.42 0.20 1.28
N SER A 122 17.08 1.35 1.13
CA SER A 122 17.63 1.80 -0.16
C SER A 122 18.69 0.83 -0.68
N ARG A 123 19.61 0.36 0.18
CA ARG A 123 20.60 -0.66 -0.21
C ARG A 123 19.94 -1.95 -0.69
N ARG A 124 18.84 -2.38 -0.07
CA ARG A 124 18.11 -3.57 -0.49
C ARG A 124 17.38 -3.33 -1.83
N LEU A 125 16.91 -2.11 -2.12
CA LEU A 125 16.31 -1.76 -3.42
C LEU A 125 17.34 -1.79 -4.56
N ASP A 126 18.58 -1.37 -4.29
CA ASP A 126 19.65 -1.31 -5.29
C ASP A 126 20.26 -2.68 -5.60
N GLN A 127 20.12 -3.65 -4.68
CA GLN A 127 20.63 -4.99 -4.89
C GLN A 127 19.97 -5.66 -6.11
N PRO A 128 20.74 -6.40 -6.94
CA PRO A 128 20.16 -7.24 -7.97
C PRO A 128 19.16 -8.22 -7.35
N MET A 129 18.04 -8.42 -8.02
CA MET A 129 17.07 -9.46 -7.66
C MET A 129 17.22 -10.61 -8.63
N ASP A 130 17.18 -11.83 -8.10
CA ASP A 130 17.22 -13.05 -8.89
C ASP A 130 15.87 -13.30 -9.58
N ALA A 131 15.62 -14.54 -9.96
CA ALA A 131 14.32 -14.96 -10.44
C ALA A 131 13.28 -15.00 -9.29
N CYS A 132 12.01 -14.91 -9.67
CA CYS A 132 10.88 -15.09 -8.77
C CYS A 132 10.90 -16.51 -8.21
N ALA A 133 10.88 -16.63 -6.88
CA ALA A 133 10.89 -17.89 -6.16
C ALA A 133 9.72 -18.83 -6.51
N SER A 134 8.64 -18.31 -7.11
CA SER A 134 7.44 -19.08 -7.44
C SER A 134 7.30 -19.44 -8.93
N CYS A 135 8.00 -18.77 -9.86
CA CYS A 135 7.77 -18.98 -11.30
C CYS A 135 8.93 -18.64 -12.24
N ASP A 136 10.14 -18.43 -11.70
CA ASP A 136 11.37 -18.16 -12.47
C ASP A 136 11.37 -16.90 -13.36
N ARG A 137 10.28 -16.12 -13.39
CA ARG A 137 10.24 -14.81 -14.07
C ARG A 137 11.14 -13.80 -13.35
N PRO A 138 11.64 -12.75 -14.02
CA PRO A 138 12.43 -11.71 -13.36
C PRO A 138 11.70 -11.15 -12.13
N ALA A 139 12.38 -11.12 -10.98
CA ALA A 139 11.83 -10.54 -9.78
C ALA A 139 11.97 -9.02 -9.79
N THR A 140 10.93 -8.33 -9.31
CA THR A 140 10.95 -6.89 -9.06
C THR A 140 10.50 -6.55 -7.64
N TRP A 141 10.14 -7.57 -6.85
CA TRP A 141 9.68 -7.44 -5.48
C TRP A 141 10.60 -8.21 -4.54
N LEU A 142 10.93 -7.59 -3.40
CA LEU A 142 11.49 -8.25 -2.23
C LEU A 142 10.44 -8.22 -1.12
N TRP A 143 9.96 -9.40 -0.74
CA TRP A 143 9.02 -9.56 0.35
C TRP A 143 9.73 -9.93 1.64
N PHE A 144 9.55 -9.14 2.69
CA PHE A 144 10.05 -9.41 4.02
C PHE A 144 8.89 -9.86 4.91
N PRO A 145 8.86 -11.14 5.33
CA PRO A 145 7.83 -11.62 6.23
C PRO A 145 8.04 -11.06 7.63
N ARG A 146 6.96 -11.00 8.40
CA ARG A 146 6.96 -10.31 9.70
C ARG A 146 7.83 -10.98 10.76
N ASP A 147 8.03 -12.29 10.68
CA ASP A 147 8.91 -13.07 11.54
C ASP A 147 10.41 -12.79 11.29
N GLU A 148 10.76 -12.44 10.06
CA GLU A 148 12.12 -12.03 9.69
C GLU A 148 12.39 -10.56 10.04
N VAL A 149 11.42 -9.66 9.85
CA VAL A 149 11.52 -8.22 10.18
C VAL A 149 10.34 -7.81 11.06
N PRO A 150 10.45 -7.99 12.40
CA PRO A 150 9.36 -7.69 13.33
C PRO A 150 9.17 -6.20 13.60
N SER A 151 10.15 -5.36 13.26
CA SER A 151 10.09 -3.90 13.42
C SER A 151 10.88 -3.22 12.30
N LEU A 152 10.36 -2.10 11.79
CA LEU A 152 11.10 -1.25 10.85
C LEU A 152 12.28 -0.52 11.49
N ASP A 153 12.35 -0.47 12.82
CA ASP A 153 13.48 0.13 13.54
C ASP A 153 14.69 -0.82 13.63
N ASP A 154 14.51 -2.11 13.32
CA ASP A 154 15.61 -3.09 13.36
C ASP A 154 16.39 -3.09 12.04
N VAL A 155 17.31 -2.12 11.93
CA VAL A 155 18.20 -1.92 10.77
C VAL A 155 18.98 -3.19 10.44
N SER A 156 19.43 -3.95 11.45
CA SER A 156 20.23 -5.16 11.25
C SER A 156 19.39 -6.25 10.61
N ARG A 157 18.14 -6.42 11.07
CA ARG A 157 17.18 -7.34 10.44
C ARG A 157 16.86 -6.92 9.02
N ILE A 158 16.56 -5.66 8.74
CA ILE A 158 16.28 -5.21 7.35
C ILE A 158 17.45 -5.54 6.41
N ALA A 159 18.69 -5.34 6.88
CA ALA A 159 19.87 -5.59 6.08
C ALA A 159 20.16 -7.08 5.83
N MET A 160 19.87 -7.95 6.80
CA MET A 160 20.28 -9.36 6.78
C MET A 160 19.15 -10.37 6.58
N ALA A 161 17.89 -9.94 6.75
CA ALA A 161 16.72 -10.80 6.70
C ALA A 161 16.60 -11.51 5.35
N ARG A 162 16.12 -12.75 5.42
CA ARG A 162 15.80 -13.53 4.23
C ARG A 162 14.51 -12.99 3.63
N ALA A 163 14.65 -12.21 2.57
CA ALA A 163 13.52 -11.78 1.77
C ALA A 163 13.24 -12.77 0.64
N GLU A 164 11.98 -12.93 0.30
CA GLU A 164 11.58 -13.70 -0.88
C GLU A 164 11.59 -12.80 -2.13
N THR A 165 12.27 -13.25 -3.17
CA THR A 165 12.28 -12.58 -4.48
C THR A 165 11.02 -12.96 -5.26
N LEU A 166 10.21 -11.97 -5.63
CA LEU A 166 8.94 -12.17 -6.31
C LEU A 166 8.85 -11.32 -7.58
N CYS A 167 8.18 -11.84 -8.61
CA CYS A 167 7.77 -11.02 -9.74
C CYS A 167 6.56 -10.15 -9.35
N SER A 168 6.21 -9.16 -10.17
CA SER A 168 5.09 -8.24 -9.89
C SER A 168 3.75 -8.96 -9.62
N VAL A 169 3.51 -10.09 -10.27
CA VAL A 169 2.28 -10.88 -10.08
C VAL A 169 2.26 -11.55 -8.71
N HIS A 170 3.32 -12.27 -8.32
CA HIS A 170 3.34 -12.96 -7.03
C HIS A 170 3.54 -12.01 -5.85
N GLY A 171 4.33 -10.93 -6.01
CA GLY A 171 4.50 -9.89 -5.00
C GLY A 171 3.18 -9.18 -4.69
N SER A 172 2.44 -8.79 -5.74
CA SER A 172 1.12 -8.18 -5.57
C SER A 172 0.11 -9.13 -4.94
N GLN A 173 0.06 -10.39 -5.37
CA GLN A 173 -0.81 -11.40 -4.75
C GLN A 173 -0.50 -11.55 -3.27
N LYS A 174 0.78 -11.69 -2.91
CA LYS A 174 1.22 -11.85 -1.52
C LYS A 174 0.84 -10.65 -0.65
N LEU A 175 0.98 -9.43 -1.18
CA LEU A 175 0.54 -8.23 -0.50
C LEU A 175 -0.99 -8.19 -0.28
N LEU A 176 -1.78 -8.53 -1.30
CA LEU A 176 -3.24 -8.51 -1.18
C LEU A 176 -3.76 -9.62 -0.26
N GLU A 177 -3.06 -10.74 -0.19
CA GLU A 177 -3.35 -11.83 0.75
C GLU A 177 -2.99 -11.48 2.19
N SER A 178 -1.93 -10.69 2.42
CA SER A 178 -1.57 -10.28 3.79
C SER A 178 -2.65 -9.42 4.43
N PHE A 179 -3.32 -8.53 3.68
CA PHE A 179 -4.46 -7.77 4.19
C PHE A 179 -5.63 -8.65 4.65
N ALA A 180 -5.85 -9.80 4.00
CA ALA A 180 -6.90 -10.72 4.39
C ALA A 180 -6.61 -11.47 5.71
N ARG A 181 -5.36 -11.43 6.18
CA ARG A 181 -4.94 -12.03 7.45
C ARG A 181 -5.14 -11.09 8.65
N THR A 182 -5.58 -9.86 8.41
CA THR A 182 -5.89 -8.87 9.44
C THR A 182 -7.39 -8.55 9.41
N PRO A 183 -8.26 -9.44 9.92
CA PRO A 183 -9.71 -9.38 9.71
C PRO A 183 -10.38 -8.15 10.32
N ASP A 184 -9.77 -7.54 11.33
CA ASP A 184 -10.28 -6.38 12.06
C ASP A 184 -9.52 -5.07 11.75
N ALA A 185 -8.77 -5.02 10.64
CA ALA A 185 -8.01 -3.82 10.29
C ALA A 185 -8.93 -2.67 9.89
N ASN A 186 -8.72 -1.52 10.54
CA ASN A 186 -9.22 -0.23 10.09
C ASN A 186 -8.04 0.61 9.60
N LEU A 187 -7.75 0.47 8.31
CA LEU A 187 -6.61 1.09 7.69
C LEU A 187 -6.95 2.50 7.22
N PHE A 188 -6.48 3.50 7.95
CA PHE A 188 -6.75 4.89 7.59
C PHE A 188 -6.22 5.27 6.22
N TYR A 189 -5.07 4.75 5.77
CA TYR A 189 -4.56 5.08 4.45
C TYR A 189 -3.70 3.98 3.81
N VAL A 190 -4.02 3.63 2.55
CA VAL A 190 -3.19 2.81 1.64
C VAL A 190 -3.16 3.43 0.25
N ASN A 191 -2.02 3.29 -0.43
CA ASN A 191 -1.81 3.70 -1.81
C ASN A 191 -1.26 2.55 -2.68
N VAL A 192 -1.11 2.87 -3.96
CA VAL A 192 -0.49 2.01 -4.98
C VAL A 192 0.93 2.52 -5.30
N PRO A 193 1.84 1.66 -5.81
CA PRO A 193 3.20 2.08 -6.08
C PRO A 193 3.26 3.11 -7.20
N TYR A 194 4.28 3.97 -7.17
CA TYR A 194 4.54 5.03 -8.17
C TYR A 194 6.05 5.23 -8.35
N GLY A 195 6.43 5.94 -9.42
CA GLY A 195 7.85 6.12 -9.75
C GLY A 195 8.52 4.81 -10.15
N GLU A 196 9.84 4.74 -9.95
CA GLU A 196 10.67 3.62 -10.42
C GLU A 196 11.01 2.59 -9.33
N SER A 197 11.02 3.01 -8.06
CA SER A 197 11.30 2.13 -6.94
C SER A 197 10.82 2.71 -5.60
N GLY A 198 10.58 1.83 -4.64
CA GLY A 198 10.15 2.25 -3.30
C GLY A 198 9.83 1.08 -2.37
N ALA A 199 9.33 1.40 -1.20
CA ALA A 199 9.00 0.44 -0.16
C ALA A 199 7.59 0.61 0.36
N TYR A 200 6.88 -0.50 0.52
CA TYR A 200 5.67 -0.58 1.32
C TYR A 200 6.03 -0.73 2.81
N VAL A 201 5.65 0.26 3.61
CA VAL A 201 5.94 0.33 5.05
C VAL A 201 4.66 0.63 5.83
N TRP A 202 4.59 0.15 7.08
CA TRP A 202 3.56 0.56 8.04
C TRP A 202 4.03 1.78 8.85
N ILE A 203 3.10 2.69 9.14
CA ILE A 203 3.29 3.90 9.98
C ILE A 203 2.17 3.98 11.01
#